data_AF-A0AAJ7WUA5-F1
#
_entry.id   AF-A0AAJ7WUA5-F1
#
_cell.length_a   1.000
_cell.length_b   1.000
_cell.length_c   1.000
_cell.angle_alpha   90.00
_cell.angle_beta   90.00
_cell.angle_gamma   90.00
#
_symmetry.space_group_name_H-M   'P 1'
#
loop_
_entity.id
_entity.type
_entity.pdbx_description
1 polymer ?
#
loop_
_entity_poly.entity_id
_entity_poly.type
_entity_poly.pdbx_seq_one_letter_code
_entity_poly.pdbx_strand_id
1 'polypeptide(L)'
;MPRAQEAAARVMADSEEASVSESACRGGGAERLSSLPLSRVKLIMKSSPDVSSISPEALFLTAKSTELFVELLAREALGVAEQAGELEYADLARGVRLSETLHFLSDILPEKITGREYLALLESQSKVAEEKEERDA
;
A
#
# COMPACT_ATOMS: atom_id res chain seq x y z
N MET A 1 -2.68 1.14 59.22
CA MET A 1 -2.81 2.34 58.37
C MET A 1 -1.50 2.51 57.59
N PRO A 2 -1.50 2.18 56.29
CA PRO A 2 -0.31 2.17 55.44
C PRO A 2 0.00 3.58 54.92
N ARG A 3 1.16 4.12 55.27
CA ARG A 3 1.69 5.39 54.72
C ARG A 3 3.04 5.17 54.02
N ALA A 4 3.20 4.01 53.40
CA ALA A 4 4.47 3.57 52.79
C ALA A 4 4.38 3.19 51.31
N GLN A 5 3.31 3.56 50.58
CA GLN A 5 3.19 3.22 49.16
C GLN A 5 2.81 4.38 48.22
N GLU A 6 2.75 5.64 48.67
CA GLU A 6 2.28 6.74 47.81
C GLU A 6 3.24 7.94 47.80
N ALA A 7 4.53 7.66 47.58
CA ALA A 7 5.56 8.69 47.39
C ALA A 7 6.59 8.34 46.30
N ALA A 8 6.30 7.37 45.44
CA ALA A 8 7.15 7.00 44.30
C ALA A 8 6.67 7.58 42.95
N ALA A 9 5.73 8.52 42.98
CA ALA A 9 5.15 9.15 41.80
C ALA A 9 5.37 10.67 41.81
N ARG A 10 6.62 11.13 41.95
CA ARG A 10 6.99 12.49 41.55
C ARG A 10 8.51 12.69 41.50
N VAL A 11 8.95 13.24 40.37
CA VAL A 11 10.23 13.93 40.11
C VAL A 11 11.41 13.03 39.69
N MET A 12 11.46 12.73 38.40
CA MET A 12 12.55 13.05 37.45
C MET A 12 11.84 13.21 36.08
N ALA A 13 11.70 14.42 35.51
CA ALA A 13 12.73 15.17 34.79
C ALA A 13 13.19 14.41 33.53
N ASP A 14 13.25 14.95 32.33
CA ASP A 14 12.94 16.23 31.68
C ASP A 14 13.28 15.99 30.18
N SER A 15 12.80 16.84 29.26
CA SER A 15 13.30 16.92 27.85
C SER A 15 12.89 15.75 26.93
N GLU A 16 12.21 15.89 25.79
CA GLU A 16 12.07 17.00 24.83
C GLU A 16 10.66 16.95 24.22
N GLU A 17 9.84 17.96 24.50
CA GLU A 17 8.85 18.42 23.53
C GLU A 17 9.60 19.23 22.47
N ALA A 18 10.16 18.55 21.47
CA ALA A 18 10.61 19.19 20.27
C ALA A 18 9.39 19.45 19.38
N SER A 19 8.86 20.65 19.51
CA SER A 19 7.97 21.30 18.55
C SER A 19 8.59 21.21 17.14
N VAL A 20 8.21 20.22 16.35
CA VAL A 20 8.45 20.26 14.92
C VAL A 20 7.40 21.20 14.35
N SER A 21 7.80 22.47 14.30
CA SER A 21 7.19 23.56 13.57
C SER A 21 6.44 23.07 12.33
N GLU A 22 5.12 23.32 12.29
CA GLU A 22 4.37 23.44 11.05
C GLU A 22 4.94 24.62 10.26
N SER A 23 6.05 24.38 9.56
CA SER A 23 6.53 25.31 8.55
C SER A 23 5.65 25.14 7.32
N ALA A 24 4.63 25.98 7.24
CA ALA A 24 3.92 26.25 6.01
C ALA A 24 4.91 26.92 5.02
N CYS A 25 5.63 26.12 4.25
CA CYS A 25 6.40 26.63 3.11
C CYS A 25 5.42 27.06 2.00
N ARG A 26 4.93 28.30 2.11
CA ARG A 26 4.34 29.04 1.01
C ARG A 26 5.46 29.47 0.06
N GLY A 27 5.50 28.82 -1.10
CA GLY A 27 5.98 29.38 -2.37
C GLY A 27 7.48 29.63 -2.55
N GLY A 28 8.07 28.93 -3.52
CA GLY A 28 9.29 29.37 -4.22
C GLY A 28 10.40 28.33 -4.35
N GLY A 29 10.40 27.59 -5.46
CA GLY A 29 11.62 27.16 -6.18
C GLY A 29 12.69 26.32 -5.49
N ALA A 30 12.48 25.78 -4.28
CA ALA A 30 13.33 24.71 -3.75
C ALA A 30 12.81 23.39 -4.29
N GLU A 31 13.65 22.61 -4.98
CA GLU A 31 13.35 21.23 -5.33
C GLU A 31 12.82 20.54 -4.08
N ARG A 32 11.52 20.20 -4.09
CA ARG A 32 10.92 19.53 -2.94
C ARG A 32 11.64 18.19 -2.84
N LEU A 33 12.36 18.00 -1.74
CA LEU A 33 13.15 16.79 -1.53
C LEU A 33 12.28 15.53 -1.64
N SER A 34 10.97 15.61 -1.42
CA SER A 34 9.97 14.60 -1.84
C SER A 34 8.85 15.25 -2.67
N SER A 35 8.39 14.56 -3.71
CA SER A 35 7.20 14.95 -4.49
C SER A 35 5.91 14.67 -3.73
N LEU A 36 5.92 13.64 -2.87
CA LEU A 36 4.79 13.29 -2.02
C LEU A 36 4.78 14.11 -0.72
N PRO A 37 3.58 14.54 -0.25
CA PRO A 37 3.45 15.28 1.01
C PRO A 37 3.72 14.38 2.22
N LEU A 38 4.80 14.64 2.95
CA LEU A 38 5.24 13.82 4.10
C LEU A 38 4.16 13.69 5.19
N SER A 39 3.33 14.71 5.40
CA SER A 39 2.21 14.64 6.36
C SER A 39 1.20 13.55 5.99
N ARG A 40 0.93 13.35 4.69
CA ARG A 40 0.01 12.32 4.20
C ARG A 40 0.64 10.93 4.28
N VAL A 41 1.91 10.82 3.94
CA VAL A 41 2.67 9.56 4.10
C VAL A 41 2.67 9.13 5.57
N LYS A 42 2.98 10.04 6.50
CA LYS A 42 2.95 9.78 7.94
C LYS A 42 1.57 9.34 8.41
N LEU A 43 0.51 9.99 7.93
CA LEU A 43 -0.86 9.64 8.29
C LEU A 43 -1.24 8.23 7.82
N ILE A 44 -0.85 7.83 6.61
CA ILE A 44 -1.05 6.47 6.08
C ILE A 44 -0.23 5.45 6.89
N MET A 45 1.03 5.75 7.20
CA MET A 45 1.84 4.84 8.03
C MET A 45 1.24 4.61 9.42
N LYS A 46 0.63 5.65 10.03
CA LYS A 46 -0.04 5.55 11.33
C LYS A 46 -1.46 4.98 11.28
N SER A 47 -2.01 4.66 10.10
CA SER A 47 -3.31 3.97 10.04
C SER A 47 -3.22 2.51 10.46
N SER A 48 -2.01 1.94 10.46
CA SER A 48 -1.75 0.60 10.98
C SER A 48 -1.72 0.62 12.52
N PRO A 49 -2.45 -0.29 13.20
CA PRO A 49 -2.58 -0.28 14.66
C PRO A 49 -1.26 -0.51 15.41
N ASP A 50 -0.27 -1.12 14.75
CA ASP A 50 1.02 -1.48 15.36
C ASP A 50 2.10 -0.38 15.23
N VAL A 51 1.78 0.78 14.66
CA VAL A 51 2.74 1.87 14.40
C VAL A 51 2.56 3.02 15.40
N SER A 52 3.37 3.03 16.46
CA SER A 52 3.32 4.05 17.52
C SER A 52 4.06 5.35 17.16
N SER A 53 5.34 5.23 16.77
CA SER A 53 6.23 6.33 16.41
C SER A 53 7.01 6.04 15.13
N ILE A 54 7.27 7.08 14.34
CA ILE A 54 7.99 6.99 13.06
C ILE A 54 9.10 8.04 13.09
N SER A 55 10.34 7.62 12.82
CA SER A 55 11.47 8.55 12.72
C SER A 55 11.38 9.42 11.44
N PRO A 56 11.92 10.65 11.46
CA PRO A 56 11.94 11.51 10.27
C PRO A 56 12.63 10.87 9.07
N GLU A 57 13.70 10.10 9.30
CA GLU A 57 14.48 9.43 8.25
C GLU A 57 13.67 8.28 7.63
N ALA A 58 12.98 7.48 8.44
CA ALA A 58 12.11 6.41 7.95
C ALA A 58 10.95 7.01 7.13
N LEU A 59 10.34 8.09 7.62
CA LEU A 59 9.28 8.79 6.92
C LEU A 59 9.74 9.30 5.54
N PHE A 60 10.92 9.90 5.48
CA PHE A 60 11.49 10.40 4.23
C PHE A 60 11.83 9.25 3.27
N LEU A 61 12.45 8.19 3.77
CA LEU A 61 12.79 7.01 2.96
C LEU A 61 11.54 6.35 2.39
N THR A 62 10.50 6.15 3.22
CA THR A 62 9.21 5.61 2.75
C THR A 62 8.61 6.49 1.67
N ALA A 63 8.61 7.82 1.84
CA ALA A 63 8.11 8.74 0.81
C ALA A 63 8.88 8.55 -0.52
N LYS A 64 10.21 8.44 -0.47
CA LYS A 64 11.01 8.19 -1.67
C LYS A 64 10.81 6.82 -2.31
N SER A 65 10.73 5.78 -1.48
CA SER A 65 10.40 4.44 -1.96
C SER A 65 9.04 4.42 -2.63
N THR A 66 8.04 5.14 -2.10
CA THR A 66 6.71 5.21 -2.72
C THR A 66 6.70 5.96 -4.05
N GLU A 67 7.55 6.97 -4.23
CA GLU A 67 7.73 7.65 -5.53
C GLU A 67 8.26 6.67 -6.58
N LEU A 68 9.34 5.95 -6.25
CA LEU A 68 9.94 4.95 -7.13
C LEU A 68 9.00 3.77 -7.39
N PHE A 69 8.20 3.39 -6.40
CA PHE A 69 7.23 2.32 -6.52
C PHE A 69 6.10 2.68 -7.49
N VAL A 70 5.59 3.90 -7.47
CA VAL A 70 4.57 4.35 -8.44
C VAL A 70 5.13 4.33 -9.86
N GLU A 71 6.38 4.76 -10.04
CA GLU A 71 7.06 4.68 -11.33
C GLU A 71 7.25 3.23 -11.79
N LEU A 72 7.67 2.33 -10.89
CA LEU A 72 7.79 0.90 -11.17
C LEU A 72 6.44 0.32 -11.62
N LEU A 73 5.38 0.54 -10.85
CA LEU A 73 4.05 0.00 -11.15
C LEU A 73 3.56 0.49 -12.53
N ALA A 74 3.76 1.77 -12.85
CA ALA A 74 3.40 2.32 -14.14
C ALA A 74 4.21 1.70 -15.29
N ARG A 75 5.52 1.51 -15.11
CA ARG A 75 6.41 0.90 -16.11
C ARG A 75 6.06 -0.58 -16.37
N GLU A 76 5.84 -1.36 -15.31
CA GLU A 76 5.45 -2.76 -15.41
C GLU A 76 4.12 -2.92 -16.14
N ALA A 77 3.13 -2.09 -15.78
CA ALA A 77 1.83 -2.12 -16.43
C ALA A 77 1.89 -1.65 -17.90
N LEU A 78 2.69 -0.63 -18.21
CA LEU A 78 2.89 -0.17 -19.59
C LEU A 78 3.64 -1.21 -20.44
N GLY A 79 4.57 -1.97 -19.84
CA GLY A 79 5.31 -3.03 -20.53
C GLY A 79 4.42 -4.17 -21.03
N VAL A 80 3.24 -4.35 -20.41
CA VAL A 80 2.24 -5.33 -20.85
C VAL A 80 1.06 -4.69 -21.56
N ALA A 81 1.03 -3.37 -21.75
CA ALA A 81 -0.10 -2.67 -22.36
C ALA A 81 -0.26 -3.02 -23.85
N GLU A 82 -1.51 -3.13 -24.29
CA GLU A 82 -1.83 -3.45 -25.69
C GLU A 82 -1.63 -2.25 -26.62
N GLN A 83 -1.95 -1.06 -26.13
CA GLN A 83 -1.82 0.20 -26.85
C GLN A 83 -0.57 0.95 -26.39
N ALA A 84 0.35 1.24 -27.30
CA ALA A 84 1.57 1.96 -26.96
C ALA A 84 1.26 3.40 -26.51
N GLY A 85 1.65 3.75 -25.28
CA GLY A 85 1.53 5.10 -24.74
C GLY A 85 0.21 5.40 -24.02
N GLU A 86 -0.72 4.45 -23.97
CA GLU A 86 -1.93 4.52 -23.17
C GLU A 86 -1.89 3.42 -22.09
N LEU A 87 -2.46 3.70 -20.92
CA LEU A 87 -2.49 2.75 -19.82
C LEU A 87 -3.92 2.57 -19.33
N GLU A 88 -4.45 1.36 -19.47
CA GLU A 88 -5.76 0.99 -18.99
C GLU A 88 -5.71 0.20 -17.67
N TYR A 89 -6.85 0.09 -17.02
CA TYR A 89 -6.97 -0.73 -15.80
C TYR A 89 -6.64 -2.21 -16.07
N ALA A 90 -7.02 -2.73 -17.24
CA ALA A 90 -6.74 -4.12 -17.60
C ALA A 90 -5.23 -4.39 -17.64
N ASP A 91 -4.44 -3.44 -18.13
CA ASP A 91 -2.98 -3.53 -18.18
C ASP A 91 -2.37 -3.52 -16.78
N LEU A 92 -2.88 -2.69 -15.87
CA LEU A 92 -2.48 -2.68 -14.45
C LEU A 92 -2.75 -4.03 -13.77
N ALA A 93 -3.96 -4.55 -13.89
CA ALA A 93 -4.33 -5.84 -13.29
C ALA A 93 -3.50 -6.99 -13.89
N ARG A 94 -3.21 -6.94 -15.20
CA ARG A 94 -2.34 -7.90 -15.89
C ARG A 94 -0.89 -7.80 -15.44
N GLY A 95 -0.34 -6.60 -15.32
CA GLY A 95 1.02 -6.37 -14.84
C GLY A 95 1.21 -6.89 -13.41
N VAL A 96 0.24 -6.64 -12.53
CA VAL A 96 0.23 -7.18 -11.15
C VAL A 96 0.17 -8.70 -11.13
N ARG A 97 -0.65 -9.32 -11.98
CA ARG A 97 -0.77 -10.79 -12.05
C ARG A 97 0.51 -11.45 -12.54
N LEU A 98 1.21 -10.83 -13.49
CA LEU A 98 2.41 -11.40 -14.12
C LEU A 98 3.68 -11.20 -13.28
N SER A 99 3.69 -10.21 -12.38
CA SER A 99 4.85 -9.89 -11.56
C SER A 99 4.72 -10.42 -10.14
N GLU A 100 5.61 -11.34 -9.75
CA GLU A 100 5.64 -11.92 -8.41
C GLU A 100 5.85 -10.85 -7.32
N THR A 101 6.64 -9.81 -7.60
CA THR A 101 6.93 -8.73 -6.64
C THR A 101 5.73 -7.81 -6.39
N LEU A 102 4.76 -7.80 -7.32
CA LEU A 102 3.53 -7.01 -7.22
C LEU A 102 2.34 -7.83 -6.70
N HIS A 103 2.52 -9.11 -6.38
CA HIS A 103 1.42 -10.00 -5.98
C HIS A 103 0.64 -9.51 -4.76
N PHE A 104 1.26 -8.75 -3.86
CA PHE A 104 0.57 -8.13 -2.73
C PHE A 104 -0.56 -7.17 -3.12
N LEU A 105 -0.61 -6.73 -4.38
CA LEU A 105 -1.69 -5.91 -4.93
C LEU A 105 -2.86 -6.71 -5.50
N SER A 106 -2.80 -8.05 -5.58
CA SER A 106 -3.82 -8.86 -6.24
C SER A 106 -5.24 -8.65 -5.67
N ASP A 107 -5.34 -8.43 -4.36
CA ASP A 107 -6.62 -8.15 -3.70
C ASP A 107 -7.14 -6.73 -3.97
N ILE A 108 -6.25 -5.80 -4.31
CA ILE A 108 -6.56 -4.38 -4.54
C ILE A 108 -6.81 -4.08 -6.02
N LEU A 109 -6.11 -4.80 -6.91
CA LEU A 109 -6.18 -4.67 -8.36
C LEU A 109 -6.56 -6.02 -9.02
N PRO A 110 -7.78 -6.53 -8.76
CA PRO A 110 -8.23 -7.79 -9.35
C PRO A 110 -8.47 -7.63 -10.86
N GLU A 111 -8.24 -8.71 -11.61
CA GLU A 111 -8.66 -8.81 -13.00
C GLU A 111 -10.18 -8.90 -13.08
N LYS A 112 -10.77 -8.07 -13.94
CA LYS A 112 -12.23 -8.00 -14.08
C LYS A 112 -12.70 -9.12 -15.00
N ILE A 113 -13.71 -9.85 -14.54
CA ILE A 113 -14.51 -10.76 -15.36
C ILE A 113 -15.92 -10.20 -15.48
N THR A 114 -16.53 -10.35 -16.64
CA THR A 114 -17.94 -9.99 -16.83
C THR A 114 -18.85 -11.03 -16.17
N GLY A 115 -20.07 -10.65 -15.78
CA GLY A 115 -21.02 -11.59 -15.20
C GLY A 115 -21.34 -12.76 -16.12
N ARG A 116 -21.35 -12.52 -17.44
CA ARG A 116 -21.52 -13.58 -18.45
C ARG A 116 -20.36 -14.58 -18.43
N GLU A 117 -19.12 -14.10 -18.37
CA GLU A 117 -17.94 -14.96 -18.29
C GLU A 117 -17.93 -15.74 -16.98
N TYR A 118 -18.32 -15.11 -15.86
CA TYR A 118 -18.44 -15.79 -14.59
C TYR A 118 -19.45 -16.94 -14.63
N LEU A 119 -20.63 -16.71 -15.19
CA LEU A 119 -21.65 -17.76 -15.37
C LEU A 119 -21.13 -18.92 -16.24
N ALA A 120 -20.47 -18.61 -17.35
CA ALA A 120 -19.85 -19.63 -18.22
C ALA A 120 -18.74 -20.41 -17.50
N LEU A 121 -17.99 -19.76 -16.61
CA LEU A 121 -16.95 -20.39 -15.80
C LEU A 121 -17.56 -21.38 -14.79
N LEU A 122 -18.70 -21.05 -14.17
CA LEU A 122 -19.43 -21.96 -13.29
C LEU A 122 -19.99 -23.17 -14.04
N GLU A 123 -20.58 -22.96 -15.21
CA GLU A 123 -21.11 -24.04 -16.06
C GLU A 123 -20.01 -24.98 -16.58
N SER A 124 -18.82 -24.46 -16.86
CA SER A 124 -17.69 -25.29 -17.29
C SER A 124 -17.09 -26.06 -16.11
N GLN A 125 -17.03 -25.47 -14.91
CA GLN A 125 -16.58 -26.19 -13.71
C GLN A 125 -17.52 -27.32 -13.30
N SER A 126 -18.85 -27.15 -13.44
CA SER A 126 -19.81 -28.22 -13.12
C SER A 126 -19.68 -29.40 -14.09
N LYS A 127 -19.52 -29.14 -15.39
CA LYS A 127 -19.32 -30.19 -16.40
C LYS A 127 -17.99 -30.93 -16.20
N VAL A 128 -16.92 -30.20 -15.87
CA VAL A 128 -15.62 -30.81 -15.59
C VAL A 128 -15.67 -31.68 -14.33
N ALA A 129 -16.49 -31.33 -13.33
CA ALA A 129 -16.70 -32.16 -12.14
C ALA A 129 -17.49 -33.44 -12.48
N GLU A 130 -18.57 -33.33 -13.24
CA GLU A 130 -19.39 -34.46 -13.69
C GLU A 130 -18.58 -35.45 -14.56
N GLU A 131 -17.79 -34.94 -15.51
CA GLU A 131 -16.92 -35.77 -16.36
C GLU A 131 -15.78 -36.44 -15.58
N LYS A 132 -15.39 -35.88 -14.43
CA LYS A 132 -14.35 -36.44 -13.58
C LYS A 132 -14.91 -37.53 -12.67
N GLU A 133 -16.12 -37.35 -12.12
CA GLU A 133 -16.83 -38.41 -11.39
C GLU A 133 -17.19 -39.60 -12.28
N GLU A 134 -17.56 -39.38 -13.55
CA GLU A 134 -17.87 -40.46 -14.49
C GLU A 134 -16.61 -41.22 -14.96
N ARG A 135 -15.42 -40.61 -14.89
CA ARG A 135 -14.14 -41.27 -15.19
C ARG A 135 -13.55 -42.06 -14.01
N ASP A 136 -13.91 -41.65 -12.79
CA ASP A 136 -13.42 -42.27 -11.55
C ASP A 136 -14.41 -43.35 -11.00
N ALA A 137 -15.55 -43.56 -11.67
CA ALA A 137 -16.57 -44.59 -11.38
C ALA A 137 -16.42 -45.84 -12.28
#